data_AF-A2E002-F1
#
_entry.id   AF-A2E002-F1
#
_cell.length_a   1.000
_cell.length_b   1.000
_cell.length_c   1.000
_cell.angle_alpha   90.00
_cell.angle_beta   90.00
_cell.angle_gamma   90.00
#
_symmetry.space_group_name_H-M   'P 1'
#
loop_
_entity.id
_entity.type
_entity.pdbx_description
1 polymer ?
#
loop_
_entity_poly.entity_id
_entity_poly.type
_entity_poly.pdbx_seq_one_letter_code
_entity_poly.pdbx_strand_id
1 'polypeptide(L)'
;MQCGFPFKWQSKKAQNRGENTSIYYYSQMQCIGDILKSNGYDTHAIYGTFDEDWSIGYVYKHHGFDHCHSSVNLANKRWFVADHILFQYQKDLIDKIYKENPNKPFLLYVSTRDTHEPGSLCKLCPKTGPKSQRLFTCLSNQIKDFLDWMKTKPWYNDTLIVMHGDHVRRDKEVEDLAKKNNYSRRIFNLFIKGAPACTFI
;
A
#
# COMPACT_ATOMS: atom_id res chain seq x y z
N MET A 1 1.85 -7.20 -2.88
CA MET A 1 2.42 -8.56 -2.79
C MET A 1 3.94 -8.40 -2.77
N GLN A 2 4.59 -8.65 -1.63
CA GLN A 2 6.04 -8.43 -1.46
C GLN A 2 6.89 -9.64 -1.87
N CYS A 3 6.30 -10.83 -1.74
CA CYS A 3 6.96 -12.11 -1.95
C CYS A 3 6.32 -12.79 -3.16
N GLY A 4 7.13 -13.35 -4.06
CA GLY A 4 6.66 -14.03 -5.28
C GLY A 4 6.01 -15.39 -5.05
N PHE A 5 5.69 -15.74 -3.80
CA PHE A 5 5.07 -17.00 -3.42
C PHE A 5 3.83 -16.76 -2.56
N PRO A 6 2.80 -17.61 -2.66
CA PRO A 6 1.62 -17.48 -1.82
C PRO A 6 1.96 -17.86 -0.38
N PHE A 7 1.72 -16.96 0.57
CA PHE A 7 1.73 -17.30 1.98
C PHE A 7 0.54 -18.22 2.29
N LYS A 8 0.80 -19.52 2.38
CA LYS A 8 -0.18 -20.46 2.89
C LYS A 8 -0.10 -20.47 4.41
N TRP A 9 -1.19 -20.03 5.04
CA TRP A 9 -1.34 -20.09 6.49
C TRP A 9 -1.24 -21.52 7.00
N GLN A 10 -0.35 -21.74 7.97
CA GLN A 10 -0.09 -23.08 8.51
C GLN A 10 -1.17 -23.54 9.51
N SER A 11 -2.05 -22.63 9.99
CA SER A 11 -3.24 -23.00 10.78
C SER A 11 -4.27 -21.87 10.87
N LYS A 12 -5.51 -22.22 11.25
CA LYS A 12 -6.58 -21.25 11.60
C LYS A 12 -6.21 -20.39 12.81
N LYS A 13 -5.32 -20.87 13.68
CA LYS A 13 -4.74 -20.09 14.79
C LYS A 13 -3.73 -19.05 14.27
N ALA A 14 -2.88 -19.42 13.32
CA ALA A 14 -1.98 -18.47 12.64
C ALA A 14 -2.75 -17.40 11.85
N GLN A 15 -3.96 -17.69 11.35
CA GLN A 15 -4.84 -16.70 10.70
C GLN A 15 -5.40 -15.67 11.68
N ASN A 16 -5.70 -16.09 12.92
CA ASN A 16 -6.55 -15.32 13.82
C ASN A 16 -5.88 -14.88 15.12
N ARG A 17 -4.63 -15.26 15.41
CA ARG A 17 -3.97 -14.95 16.70
C ARG A 17 -2.58 -14.31 16.64
N GLY A 18 -2.09 -13.90 15.48
CA GLY A 18 -0.88 -13.05 15.45
C GLY A 18 0.34 -13.68 16.11
N GLU A 19 0.52 -14.99 15.97
CA GLU A 19 1.70 -15.67 16.52
C GLU A 19 2.93 -15.28 15.69
N ASN A 20 3.75 -14.40 16.25
CA ASN A 20 4.93 -13.82 15.59
C ASN A 20 6.13 -14.78 15.56
N THR A 21 5.93 -16.01 15.10
CA THR A 21 7.00 -17.00 14.93
C THR A 21 7.48 -16.99 13.48
N SER A 22 8.77 -16.70 13.27
CA SER A 22 9.40 -16.55 11.96
C SER A 22 9.14 -17.72 11.00
N ILE A 23 9.00 -18.95 11.52
CA ILE A 23 8.72 -20.15 10.72
C ILE A 23 7.39 -20.06 9.93
N TYR A 24 6.39 -19.36 10.46
CA TYR A 24 5.10 -19.17 9.79
C TYR A 24 5.16 -18.17 8.63
N TYR A 25 6.22 -17.37 8.61
CA TYR A 25 6.47 -16.36 7.60
C TYR A 25 7.58 -16.79 6.65
N TYR A 26 7.96 -18.07 6.61
CA TYR A 26 8.96 -18.58 5.66
C TYR A 26 10.25 -17.74 5.64
N SER A 27 10.78 -17.36 6.80
CA SER A 27 11.89 -16.39 6.95
C SER A 27 13.21 -16.76 6.27
N GLN A 28 13.33 -17.96 5.69
CA GLN A 28 14.47 -18.37 4.85
C GLN A 28 14.29 -17.97 3.37
N MET A 29 13.08 -17.60 2.96
CA MET A 29 12.76 -17.11 1.63
C MET A 29 13.06 -15.63 1.52
N GLN A 30 13.60 -15.21 0.38
CA GLN A 30 13.87 -13.81 0.10
C GLN A 30 12.68 -13.15 -0.59
N CYS A 31 12.25 -12.01 -0.06
CA CYS A 31 11.27 -11.14 -0.68
C CYS A 31 11.93 -9.82 -1.14
N ILE A 32 11.18 -8.97 -1.85
CA ILE A 32 11.75 -7.73 -2.39
C ILE A 32 12.29 -6.79 -1.29
N GLY A 33 11.69 -6.82 -0.09
CA GLY A 33 12.18 -6.06 1.06
C GLY A 33 13.57 -6.52 1.50
N ASP A 34 13.77 -7.84 1.63
CA ASP A 34 15.07 -8.43 1.97
C ASP A 34 16.15 -8.05 0.95
N ILE A 35 15.82 -8.17 -0.34
CA ILE A 35 16.74 -7.86 -1.44
C ILE A 35 17.11 -6.37 -1.45
N LEU A 36 16.14 -5.47 -1.30
CA LEU A 36 16.41 -4.03 -1.33
C LEU A 36 17.18 -3.58 -0.08
N LYS A 37 16.81 -4.10 1.10
CA LYS A 37 17.53 -3.85 2.34
C LYS A 37 18.99 -4.30 2.26
N SER A 38 19.26 -5.49 1.71
CA SER A 38 20.65 -5.97 1.54
C SER A 38 21.46 -5.11 0.56
N ASN A 39 20.80 -4.35 -0.31
CA ASN A 39 21.40 -3.41 -1.25
C ASN A 39 21.39 -1.95 -0.71
N GLY A 40 21.20 -1.76 0.59
CA GLY A 40 21.35 -0.46 1.26
C GLY A 40 20.11 0.44 1.24
N TYR A 41 18.95 -0.07 0.82
CA TYR A 41 17.71 0.70 0.85
C TYR A 41 17.22 0.91 2.29
N ASP A 42 16.69 2.09 2.57
CA ASP A 42 15.88 2.35 3.76
C ASP A 42 14.45 1.86 3.53
N THR A 43 14.00 0.85 4.28
CA THR A 43 12.79 0.09 3.94
C THR A 43 11.65 0.38 4.91
N HIS A 44 10.56 0.94 4.38
CA HIS A 44 9.37 1.35 5.15
C HIS A 44 8.10 0.66 4.65
N ALA A 45 7.28 0.15 5.57
CA ALA A 45 5.95 -0.39 5.29
C ALA A 45 4.88 0.38 6.07
N ILE A 46 3.85 0.87 5.39
CA ILE A 46 2.66 1.50 5.97
C ILE A 46 1.44 0.62 5.65
N TYR A 47 0.81 0.03 6.67
CA TYR A 47 -0.36 -0.85 6.49
C TYR A 47 -1.58 -0.42 7.28
N GLY A 48 -1.43 0.56 8.18
CA GLY A 48 -2.56 1.26 8.77
C GLY A 48 -3.50 0.37 9.59
N THR A 49 -3.04 -0.79 10.06
CA THR A 49 -3.78 -1.73 10.92
C THR A 49 -2.88 -2.27 12.01
N PHE A 50 -3.42 -3.08 12.91
CA PHE A 50 -2.61 -3.88 13.82
C PHE A 50 -1.77 -4.90 13.05
N ASP A 51 -0.68 -5.38 13.65
CA ASP A 51 0.22 -6.33 12.99
C ASP A 51 -0.47 -7.67 12.72
N GLU A 52 -1.35 -8.03 13.65
CA GLU A 52 -2.12 -9.25 13.68
C GLU A 52 -3.23 -9.29 12.62
N ASP A 53 -3.63 -8.14 12.07
CA ASP A 53 -4.64 -8.05 11.00
C ASP A 53 -4.14 -8.80 9.77
N TRP A 54 -4.66 -10.01 9.57
CA TRP A 54 -4.15 -10.98 8.60
C TRP A 54 -2.62 -11.14 8.67
N SER A 55 -2.05 -11.01 9.87
CA SER A 55 -0.60 -11.04 10.14
C SER A 55 0.25 -10.15 9.23
N ILE A 56 -0.33 -9.11 8.62
CA ILE A 56 0.35 -8.31 7.59
C ILE A 56 1.59 -7.61 8.15
N GLY A 57 1.54 -7.16 9.40
CA GLY A 57 2.68 -6.50 10.05
C GLY A 57 3.83 -7.46 10.28
N TYR A 58 3.55 -8.73 10.60
CA TYR A 58 4.58 -9.73 10.79
C TYR A 58 5.24 -10.15 9.48
N VAL A 59 4.49 -10.19 8.37
CA VAL A 59 5.09 -10.40 7.04
C VAL A 59 6.16 -9.34 6.78
N TYR A 60 5.87 -8.05 6.99
CA TYR A 60 6.87 -7.00 6.78
C TYR A 60 8.06 -7.12 7.74
N LYS A 61 7.80 -7.40 9.02
CA LYS A 61 8.85 -7.54 10.04
C LYS A 61 9.80 -8.71 9.79
N HIS A 62 9.33 -9.79 9.16
CA HIS A 62 10.15 -10.94 8.80
C HIS A 62 10.78 -10.86 7.41
N HIS A 63 10.42 -9.87 6.60
CA HIS A 63 10.90 -9.71 5.22
C HIS A 63 11.51 -8.34 4.96
N GLY A 64 12.58 -8.02 5.70
CA GLY A 64 13.49 -6.95 5.31
C GLY A 64 12.91 -5.54 5.31
N PHE A 65 11.86 -5.26 6.10
CA PHE A 65 11.44 -3.89 6.39
C PHE A 65 12.00 -3.39 7.73
N ASP A 66 12.78 -2.31 7.69
CA ASP A 66 13.38 -1.65 8.85
C ASP A 66 12.34 -0.91 9.69
N HIS A 67 11.34 -0.33 9.03
CA HIS A 67 10.36 0.55 9.65
C HIS A 67 8.93 0.14 9.30
N CYS A 68 8.21 -0.40 10.29
CA CYS A 68 6.82 -0.83 10.14
C CYS A 68 5.87 0.16 10.84
N HIS A 69 4.96 0.75 10.07
CA HIS A 69 4.01 1.77 10.52
C HIS A 69 2.60 1.19 10.59
N SER A 70 2.24 0.73 11.79
CA SER A 70 0.92 0.19 12.13
C SER A 70 -0.08 1.27 12.54
N SER A 71 -1.36 0.92 12.69
CA SER A 71 -2.36 1.85 13.23
C SER A 71 -2.07 2.32 14.66
N VAL A 72 -1.26 1.58 15.42
CA VAL A 72 -0.80 1.97 16.76
C VAL A 72 0.01 3.26 16.68
N ASN A 73 0.93 3.34 15.71
CA ASN A 73 1.82 4.49 15.54
C ASN A 73 1.14 5.65 14.80
N LEU A 74 0.09 5.37 14.01
CA LEU A 74 -0.51 6.32 13.07
C LEU A 74 -1.80 6.96 13.57
N ALA A 75 -2.60 6.26 14.38
CA ALA A 75 -3.97 6.70 14.69
C ALA A 75 -4.52 6.20 16.03
N ASN A 76 -3.69 6.15 17.08
CA ASN A 76 -4.11 5.80 18.44
C ASN A 76 -4.88 4.47 18.52
N LYS A 77 -4.35 3.41 17.89
CA LYS A 77 -4.91 2.04 17.96
C LYS A 77 -6.32 1.89 17.35
N ARG A 78 -6.68 2.68 16.35
CA ARG A 78 -7.84 2.36 15.50
C ARG A 78 -7.61 1.04 14.76
N TRP A 79 -8.68 0.28 14.51
CA TRP A 79 -8.58 -1.00 13.79
C TRP A 79 -8.00 -0.81 12.38
N PHE A 80 -8.43 0.24 11.68
CA PHE A 80 -7.85 0.68 10.41
C PHE A 80 -7.71 2.20 10.37
N VAL A 81 -6.72 2.67 9.61
CA VAL A 81 -6.48 4.09 9.31
C VAL A 81 -7.06 4.41 7.94
N ALA A 82 -7.85 5.48 7.85
CA ALA A 82 -8.45 5.90 6.59
C ALA A 82 -7.40 6.38 5.58
N ASP A 83 -7.66 6.18 4.28
CA ASP A 83 -6.64 6.37 3.24
C ASP A 83 -6.16 7.82 3.16
N HIS A 84 -7.03 8.80 3.39
CA HIS A 84 -6.63 10.21 3.39
C HIS A 84 -5.60 10.56 4.47
N ILE A 85 -5.63 9.84 5.61
CA ILE A 85 -4.62 9.98 6.67
C ILE A 85 -3.34 9.28 6.23
N LEU A 86 -3.44 8.09 5.62
CA LEU A 86 -2.28 7.36 5.09
C LEU A 86 -1.57 8.15 4.00
N PHE A 87 -2.29 8.79 3.07
CA PHE A 87 -1.69 9.62 2.03
C PHE A 87 -0.98 10.85 2.61
N GLN A 88 -1.56 11.51 3.61
CA GLN A 88 -0.86 12.62 4.27
C GLN A 88 0.40 12.13 4.99
N TYR A 89 0.30 11.05 5.75
CA TYR A 89 1.44 10.46 6.45
C TYR A 89 2.55 10.02 5.49
N GLN A 90 2.21 9.45 4.34
CA GLN A 90 3.17 9.11 3.28
C GLN A 90 3.95 10.34 2.82
N LYS A 91 3.26 11.45 2.56
CA LYS A 91 3.91 12.70 2.12
C LYS A 91 4.93 13.17 3.15
N ASP A 92 4.51 13.23 4.41
CA ASP A 92 5.34 13.69 5.52
C ASP A 92 6.54 12.74 5.76
N LEU A 93 6.32 11.42 5.67
CA LEU A 93 7.38 10.42 5.83
C LEU A 93 8.42 10.49 4.72
N ILE A 94 8.01 10.60 3.45
CA ILE A 94 8.96 10.68 2.33
C ILE A 94 9.78 11.97 2.44
N ASP A 95 9.14 13.10 2.73
CA ASP A 95 9.85 14.38 2.95
C ASP A 95 10.87 14.26 4.10
N LYS A 96 10.50 13.56 5.18
CA LYS A 96 11.42 13.28 6.29
C LYS A 96 12.60 12.40 5.86
N ILE A 97 12.35 11.26 5.22
CA ILE A 97 13.40 10.33 4.75
C ILE A 97 14.40 11.07 3.87
N TYR A 98 13.90 11.82 2.89
CA TYR A 98 14.76 12.56 1.96
C TYR A 98 15.55 13.68 2.65
N LYS A 99 14.95 14.38 3.62
CA LYS A 99 15.65 15.42 4.39
C LYS A 99 16.77 14.83 5.24
N GLU A 100 16.55 13.68 5.87
CA GLU A 100 17.51 13.04 6.76
C GLU A 100 18.63 12.32 5.98
N ASN A 101 18.31 11.70 4.84
CA ASN A 101 19.25 10.89 4.06
C ASN A 101 19.07 11.07 2.53
N PRO A 102 19.38 12.25 1.96
CA PRO A 102 19.05 12.57 0.55
C PRO A 102 19.72 11.66 -0.47
N ASN A 103 20.83 11.00 -0.12
CA ASN A 103 21.60 10.12 -1.01
C ASN A 103 21.33 8.62 -0.76
N LYS A 104 20.48 8.27 0.21
CA LYS A 104 20.16 6.87 0.53
C LYS A 104 18.88 6.48 -0.22
N PRO A 105 18.88 5.39 -1.01
CA PRO A 105 17.67 4.94 -1.67
C PRO A 105 16.67 4.41 -0.63
N PHE A 106 15.38 4.50 -0.92
CA PHE A 106 14.33 4.01 -0.02
C PHE A 106 13.30 3.16 -0.75
N LEU A 107 12.69 2.23 -0.02
CA LEU A 107 11.49 1.51 -0.41
C LEU A 107 10.37 1.97 0.52
N LEU A 108 9.27 2.47 -0.04
CA LEU A 108 8.05 2.71 0.72
C LEU A 108 6.91 1.87 0.15
N TYR A 109 6.48 0.87 0.93
CA TYR A 109 5.30 0.06 0.61
C TYR A 109 4.10 0.56 1.40
N VAL A 110 2.95 0.74 0.73
CA VAL A 110 1.73 1.23 1.37
C VAL A 110 0.51 0.45 0.93
N SER A 111 -0.34 0.08 1.88
CA SER A 111 -1.62 -0.60 1.62
C SER A 111 -2.79 0.32 1.96
N THR A 112 -3.55 0.73 0.94
CA THR A 112 -4.82 1.44 1.09
C THR A 112 -5.95 0.47 1.47
N ARG A 113 -6.99 0.94 2.15
CA ARG A 113 -8.08 0.09 2.67
C ARG A 113 -9.49 0.65 2.61
N ASP A 114 -9.70 1.93 2.30
CA ASP A 114 -11.07 2.48 2.30
C ASP A 114 -11.99 1.78 1.26
N THR A 115 -11.41 1.12 0.26
CA THR A 115 -12.12 0.31 -0.73
C THR A 115 -12.44 -1.13 -0.30
N HIS A 116 -11.88 -1.63 0.81
CA HIS A 116 -12.15 -2.97 1.35
C HIS A 116 -13.65 -3.14 1.65
N GLU A 117 -14.26 -4.27 1.33
CA GLU A 117 -15.71 -4.45 1.54
C GLU A 117 -16.08 -4.38 3.04
N PRO A 118 -17.16 -3.67 3.45
CA PRO A 118 -18.21 -3.03 2.63
C PRO A 118 -17.87 -1.61 2.12
N GLY A 119 -16.67 -1.10 2.41
CA GLY A 119 -16.14 0.19 1.99
C GLY A 119 -16.42 1.33 2.96
N SER A 120 -15.45 2.21 3.13
CA SER A 120 -15.46 3.35 4.05
C SER A 120 -15.40 4.66 3.26
N LEU A 121 -16.47 5.43 3.26
CA LEU A 121 -16.48 6.76 2.64
C LEU A 121 -15.90 7.78 3.61
N CYS A 122 -14.95 8.59 3.14
CA CYS A 122 -14.41 9.72 3.89
C CYS A 122 -14.96 11.06 3.36
N LYS A 123 -14.59 12.16 4.04
CA LYS A 123 -15.02 13.52 3.70
C LYS A 123 -14.62 13.99 2.30
N LEU A 124 -13.61 13.36 1.69
CA LEU A 124 -13.12 13.70 0.35
C LEU A 124 -13.90 13.00 -0.76
N CYS A 125 -14.73 12.00 -0.41
CA CYS A 125 -15.43 11.21 -1.40
C CYS A 125 -16.61 12.00 -2.00
N PRO A 126 -16.98 11.74 -3.27
CA PRO A 126 -18.15 12.37 -3.88
C PRO A 126 -19.40 12.19 -3.01
N LYS A 127 -20.31 13.15 -3.02
CA LYS A 127 -21.52 13.13 -2.17
C LYS A 127 -22.64 12.28 -2.76
N THR A 128 -22.69 12.13 -4.08
CA THR A 128 -23.78 11.50 -4.83
C THR A 128 -23.29 10.30 -5.64
N GLY A 129 -24.22 9.41 -6.00
CA GLY A 129 -23.97 8.20 -6.78
C GLY A 129 -23.87 6.91 -5.95
N PRO A 130 -23.76 5.75 -6.62
CA PRO A 130 -23.56 4.44 -5.97
C PRO A 130 -22.33 4.43 -5.06
N LYS A 131 -22.41 3.71 -3.94
CA LYS A 131 -21.33 3.66 -2.94
C LYS A 131 -20.02 3.17 -3.55
N SER A 132 -20.07 2.10 -4.35
CA SER A 132 -18.93 1.51 -5.06
C SER A 132 -18.21 2.55 -5.92
N GLN A 133 -18.94 3.24 -6.81
CA GLN A 133 -18.42 4.30 -7.67
C GLN A 133 -17.78 5.43 -6.85
N ARG A 134 -18.46 5.89 -5.80
CA ARG A 134 -17.93 6.95 -4.92
C ARG A 134 -16.62 6.56 -4.25
N LEU A 135 -16.49 5.32 -3.77
CA LEU A 135 -15.25 4.82 -3.17
C LEU A 135 -14.09 4.82 -4.17
N PHE A 136 -14.32 4.29 -5.38
CA PHE A 136 -13.27 4.22 -6.39
C PHE A 136 -12.88 5.61 -6.89
N THR A 137 -13.84 6.49 -7.17
CA THR A 137 -13.54 7.89 -7.53
C THR A 137 -12.77 8.60 -6.42
N CYS A 138 -13.12 8.36 -5.15
CA CYS A 138 -12.43 8.93 -3.99
C CYS A 138 -10.98 8.46 -3.88
N LEU A 139 -10.71 7.18 -4.07
CA LEU A 139 -9.35 6.64 -4.09
C LEU A 139 -8.56 7.20 -5.29
N SER A 140 -9.16 7.21 -6.49
CA SER A 140 -8.52 7.75 -7.70
C SER A 140 -8.13 9.22 -7.56
N ASN A 141 -8.99 10.04 -6.97
CA ASN A 141 -8.69 11.47 -6.72
C ASN A 141 -7.53 11.63 -5.75
N GLN A 142 -7.51 10.87 -4.65
CA GLN A 142 -6.42 10.93 -3.67
C GLN A 142 -5.08 10.45 -4.27
N ILE A 143 -5.10 9.39 -5.09
CA ILE A 143 -3.92 8.94 -5.83
C ILE A 143 -3.43 10.04 -6.78
N LYS A 144 -4.33 10.67 -7.53
CA LYS A 144 -3.97 11.79 -8.42
C LYS A 144 -3.31 12.92 -7.64
N ASP A 145 -3.90 13.34 -6.52
CA ASP A 145 -3.35 14.40 -5.66
C ASP A 145 -2.00 14.03 -5.04
N PHE A 146 -1.78 12.74 -4.74
CA PHE A 146 -0.49 12.25 -4.30
C PHE A 146 0.55 12.29 -5.42
N LEU A 147 0.22 11.80 -6.61
CA LEU A 147 1.11 11.83 -7.77
C LEU A 147 1.46 13.26 -8.20
N ASP A 148 0.49 14.17 -8.18
CA ASP A 148 0.73 15.58 -8.52
C ASP A 148 1.62 16.25 -7.47
N TRP A 149 1.45 15.92 -6.19
CA TRP A 149 2.39 16.33 -5.14
C TRP A 149 3.79 15.76 -5.37
N MET A 150 3.93 14.47 -5.72
CA MET A 150 5.24 13.86 -5.97
C MET A 150 5.99 14.59 -7.09
N LYS A 151 5.31 14.98 -8.19
CA LYS A 151 5.92 15.72 -9.31
C LYS A 151 6.56 17.05 -8.90
N THR A 152 6.17 17.63 -7.76
CA THR A 152 6.77 18.87 -7.24
C THR A 152 8.10 18.66 -6.52
N LYS A 153 8.51 17.40 -6.31
CA LYS A 153 9.61 17.04 -5.43
C LYS A 153 10.90 16.76 -6.20
N PRO A 154 12.08 17.12 -5.66
CA PRO A 154 13.35 16.96 -6.37
C PRO A 154 13.70 15.50 -6.66
N TRP A 155 13.23 14.57 -5.83
CA TRP A 155 13.48 13.13 -5.96
C TRP A 155 12.52 12.40 -6.92
N TYR A 156 11.50 13.08 -7.47
CA TYR A 156 10.49 12.44 -8.32
C TYR A 156 11.09 11.70 -9.52
N ASN A 157 12.05 12.32 -10.19
CA ASN A 157 12.67 11.77 -11.41
C ASN A 157 13.50 10.51 -11.16
N ASP A 158 13.89 10.27 -9.91
CA ASP A 158 14.66 9.09 -9.48
C ASP A 158 13.78 8.09 -8.71
N THR A 159 12.45 8.24 -8.79
CA THR A 159 11.50 7.37 -8.10
C THR A 159 10.73 6.50 -9.10
N LEU A 160 10.71 5.18 -8.85
CA LEU A 160 9.78 4.26 -9.48
C LEU A 160 8.54 4.10 -8.61
N ILE A 161 7.38 4.46 -9.16
CA ILE A 161 6.09 4.31 -8.50
C ILE A 161 5.40 3.08 -9.08
N VAL A 162 5.04 2.15 -8.21
CA VAL A 162 4.30 0.94 -8.58
C VAL A 162 2.95 0.96 -7.88
N MET A 163 1.88 0.95 -8.67
CA MET A 163 0.52 0.78 -8.19
C MET A 163 0.00 -0.57 -8.66
N HIS A 164 -0.45 -1.40 -7.75
CA HIS A 164 -1.08 -2.67 -8.09
C HIS A 164 -2.32 -2.90 -7.23
N GLY A 165 -3.36 -3.46 -7.83
CA GLY A 165 -4.49 -4.02 -7.11
C GLY A 165 -4.05 -5.30 -6.39
N ASP A 166 -4.57 -5.52 -5.20
CA ASP A 166 -4.36 -6.75 -4.43
C ASP A 166 -5.21 -7.90 -4.97
N HIS A 167 -6.48 -7.64 -5.24
CA HIS A 167 -7.41 -8.57 -5.88
C HIS A 167 -8.57 -7.84 -6.57
N VAL A 168 -9.37 -8.57 -7.36
CA VAL A 168 -10.65 -8.03 -7.84
C VAL A 168 -11.62 -7.94 -6.67
N ARG A 169 -12.40 -6.86 -6.60
CA ARG A 169 -13.42 -6.67 -5.56
C ARG A 169 -14.45 -7.81 -5.59
N ARG A 170 -14.99 -8.22 -4.45
CA ARG A 170 -15.80 -9.44 -4.31
C ARG A 170 -17.29 -9.20 -4.07
N ASP A 171 -17.74 -7.95 -4.04
CA ASP A 171 -19.16 -7.66 -3.89
C ASP A 171 -19.97 -7.99 -5.16
N LYS A 172 -21.24 -8.39 -4.93
CA LYS A 172 -22.17 -8.74 -6.00
C LYS A 172 -22.50 -7.58 -6.93
N GLU A 173 -22.59 -6.35 -6.40
CA GLU A 173 -22.95 -5.17 -7.21
C GLU A 173 -21.93 -4.96 -8.35
N VAL A 174 -20.64 -4.98 -8.04
CA VAL A 174 -19.55 -4.84 -9.02
C VAL A 174 -19.46 -6.06 -9.94
N GLU A 175 -19.71 -7.26 -9.43
CA GLU A 175 -19.76 -8.47 -10.25
C GLU A 175 -20.90 -8.45 -11.27
N ASP A 176 -22.11 -8.08 -10.84
CA ASP A 176 -23.30 -8.01 -11.68
C ASP A 176 -23.17 -6.89 -12.71
N LEU A 177 -22.59 -5.74 -12.33
CA LEU A 177 -22.26 -4.66 -13.25
C LEU A 177 -21.28 -5.14 -14.34
N ALA A 178 -20.25 -5.89 -13.96
CA ALA A 178 -19.29 -6.43 -14.92
C ALA A 178 -19.94 -7.43 -15.88
N LYS A 179 -20.79 -8.34 -15.38
CA LYS A 179 -21.56 -9.28 -16.21
C LYS A 179 -22.48 -8.56 -17.19
N LYS A 180 -23.24 -7.57 -16.71
CA LYS A 180 -24.14 -6.75 -17.53
C LYS A 180 -23.43 -6.05 -18.69
N ASN A 181 -22.17 -5.66 -18.48
CA ASN A 181 -21.36 -4.98 -19.48
C ASN A 181 -20.41 -5.93 -20.25
N ASN A 182 -20.60 -7.25 -20.14
CA ASN A 182 -19.72 -8.26 -20.74
C ASN A 182 -18.22 -8.02 -20.47
N TYR A 183 -17.90 -7.56 -19.26
CA TYR A 183 -16.57 -7.14 -18.87
C TYR A 183 -15.89 -8.19 -17.99
N SER A 184 -14.75 -8.71 -18.46
CA SER A 184 -13.89 -9.59 -17.65
C SER A 184 -13.04 -8.75 -16.70
N ARG A 185 -13.38 -8.80 -15.40
CA ARG A 185 -12.66 -8.08 -14.35
C ARG A 185 -11.21 -8.55 -14.23
N ARG A 186 -10.29 -7.60 -14.04
CA ARG A 186 -8.85 -7.84 -13.86
C ARG A 186 -8.31 -6.93 -12.75
N ILE A 187 -7.19 -7.34 -12.15
CA ILE A 187 -6.45 -6.45 -11.25
C ILE A 187 -5.78 -5.32 -12.04
N PHE A 188 -5.74 -4.14 -11.45
CA PHE A 188 -5.07 -2.97 -12.01
C PHE A 188 -3.56 -3.05 -11.70
N ASN A 189 -2.71 -2.75 -12.67
CA ASN A 189 -1.27 -2.61 -12.46
C ASN A 189 -0.77 -1.42 -13.28
N LEU A 190 0.02 -0.55 -12.66
CA LEU A 190 0.58 0.62 -13.29
C LEU A 190 1.98 0.89 -12.72
N PHE A 191 2.93 1.05 -13.64
CA PHE A 191 4.31 1.42 -13.33
C PHE A 191 4.55 2.82 -13.88
N ILE A 192 4.91 3.76 -13.02
CA ILE A 192 5.26 5.13 -13.41
C ILE A 192 6.72 5.34 -13.01
N LYS A 193 7.57 5.56 -14.00
CA LYS A 193 8.90 6.08 -13.77
C LYS A 193 8.82 7.61 -13.79
N GLY A 194 9.42 8.27 -12.81
CA GLY A 194 9.65 9.71 -12.91
C GLY A 194 10.40 10.02 -14.21
N ALA A 195 9.78 10.80 -15.09
CA ALA A 195 10.45 11.24 -16.31
C ALA A 195 11.35 12.42 -15.96
N PRO A 196 12.66 12.40 -16.31
CA PRO A 196 13.51 13.56 -16.10
C PRO A 196 12.85 14.79 -16.73
N ALA A 197 12.89 15.93 -16.04
CA ALA A 197 12.48 17.19 -16.65
C ALA A 197 13.31 17.37 -17.93
N CYS A 198 12.64 17.48 -19.09
CA CYS A 198 13.30 17.82 -20.35
C CYS A 198 14.06 19.14 -20.13
N THR A 199 15.37 19.04 -19.94
CA THR A 199 16.27 20.18 -20.03
C THR A 199 16.60 20.30 -21.51
N PHE A 200 15.92 21.22 -22.20
CA PHE A 200 16.40 21.68 -23.49
C PHE A 200 17.70 22.42 -23.21
N ILE A 201 18.81 21.86 -23.69
CA ILE A 201 20.09 22.56 -23.84
C ILE A 201 20.01 23.40 -25.11
#